data_AF-A0A822FL37-F1
#
_entry.id   AF-A0A822FL37-F1
#
_cell.length_a   1.000
_cell.length_b   1.000
_cell.length_c   1.000
_cell.angle_alpha   90.00
_cell.angle_beta   90.00
_cell.angle_gamma   90.00
#
_symmetry.space_group_name_H-M   'P 1'
#
loop_
_entity.id
_entity.type
_entity.pdbx_description
1 polymer ?
#
loop_
_entity_poly.entity_id
_entity_poly.type
_entity_poly.pdbx_seq_one_letter_code
_entity_poly.pdbx_strand_id
1 'polypeptide(L)'
;MCAKQYSQIQQEPPPYQNNMDANQQPLNYYRPADERIVDFQQLVARYEINHTFATKLRVLEGYEIVFICDDSGSMNTPLGDLSGPHDKKLSRWDELKQTVSIVVDLASVFDPDGGDIYFLNREPVFHVRNSEQLVPVFAVPPSGPTPIVSVF
;
A
#
# COMPACT_ATOMS: atom_id res chain seq x y z
N MET A 1 47.88 23.07 3.91
CA MET A 1 46.74 22.60 3.11
C MET A 1 47.00 21.16 2.75
N CYS A 2 46.22 20.21 3.26
CA CYS A 2 46.42 18.77 3.05
C CYS A 2 45.09 18.18 2.57
N ALA A 3 45.02 17.81 1.28
CA ALA A 3 43.82 17.20 0.70
C ALA A 3 43.88 15.68 0.95
N LYS A 4 42.93 15.17 1.75
CA LYS A 4 42.74 13.72 1.90
C LYS A 4 41.92 13.22 0.71
N GLN A 5 42.54 12.37 -0.10
CA GLN A 5 41.89 11.68 -1.20
C GLN A 5 41.11 10.51 -0.61
N TYR A 6 39.78 10.58 -0.63
CA TYR A 6 38.91 9.47 -0.23
C TYR A 6 38.76 8.51 -1.41
N SER A 7 39.26 7.29 -1.26
CA SER A 7 39.00 6.19 -2.18
C SER A 7 37.55 5.75 -2.05
N GLN A 8 36.77 5.85 -3.13
CA GLN A 8 35.42 5.30 -3.16
C GLN A 8 35.50 3.77 -3.17
N ILE A 9 35.15 3.14 -2.05
CA ILE A 9 34.94 1.70 -2.00
C ILE A 9 33.54 1.46 -2.57
N GLN A 10 33.49 1.04 -3.83
CA GLN A 10 32.27 0.56 -4.47
C GLN A 10 31.97 -0.82 -3.87
N GLN A 11 31.22 -0.89 -2.78
CA GLN A 11 30.70 -2.16 -2.28
C GLN A 11 29.43 -2.48 -3.05
N GLU A 12 29.49 -3.52 -3.87
CA GLU A 12 28.28 -4.13 -4.42
C GLU A 12 27.41 -4.65 -3.27
N PRO A 13 26.07 -4.52 -3.37
CA PRO A 13 25.19 -5.10 -2.38
C PRO A 13 25.42 -6.61 -2.28
N PRO A 14 25.34 -7.20 -1.09
CA PRO A 14 25.49 -8.64 -0.94
C PRO A 14 24.48 -9.36 -1.83
N PRO A 15 24.87 -10.50 -2.44
CA PRO A 15 23.97 -11.27 -3.27
C PRO A 15 22.77 -11.71 -2.44
N TYR A 16 21.56 -11.43 -2.94
CA TYR A 16 20.33 -11.92 -2.33
C TYR A 16 20.39 -13.45 -2.29
N GLN A 17 20.33 -14.01 -1.08
CA GLN A 17 20.20 -15.45 -0.91
C GLN A 17 18.80 -15.86 -1.37
N ASN A 18 18.71 -16.43 -2.58
CA ASN A 18 17.54 -17.15 -3.03
C ASN A 18 17.41 -18.44 -2.19
N ASN A 19 16.88 -18.33 -0.98
CA ASN A 19 16.29 -19.48 -0.29
C ASN A 19 14.90 -19.73 -0.91
N MET A 20 14.90 -20.18 -2.16
CA MET A 20 13.71 -20.78 -2.76
C MET A 20 13.67 -22.24 -2.32
N ASP A 21 12.88 -22.51 -1.28
CA ASP A 21 12.50 -23.87 -0.93
C ASP A 21 11.80 -24.49 -2.16
N ALA A 22 12.41 -25.51 -2.77
CA ALA A 22 12.05 -26.07 -4.08
C ALA A 22 10.70 -26.82 -4.11
N ASN A 23 9.84 -26.62 -3.12
CA ASN A 23 8.54 -27.29 -2.97
C ASN A 23 7.33 -26.35 -2.94
N GLN A 24 7.51 -25.04 -3.14
CA GLN A 24 6.38 -24.17 -3.42
C GLN A 24 6.12 -24.17 -4.93
N GLN A 25 5.25 -25.09 -5.37
CA GLN A 25 4.63 -24.95 -6.69
C GLN A 25 4.06 -23.52 -6.80
N PRO A 26 4.26 -22.78 -7.90
CA PRO A 26 3.58 -21.50 -8.05
C PRO A 26 2.09 -21.81 -8.03
N LEU A 27 1.40 -21.38 -6.97
CA LEU A 27 -0.05 -21.33 -6.96
C LEU A 27 -0.42 -20.57 -8.22
N ASN A 28 -1.12 -21.25 -9.14
CA ASN A 28 -1.52 -20.67 -10.40
C ASN A 28 -2.60 -19.62 -10.10
N TYR A 29 -2.16 -18.44 -9.68
CA TYR A 29 -2.94 -17.32 -9.14
C TYR A 29 -3.52 -16.46 -10.27
N TYR A 30 -3.71 -17.02 -11.45
CA TYR A 30 -4.09 -16.23 -12.60
C TYR A 30 -5.57 -15.85 -12.54
N ARG A 31 -5.87 -14.60 -12.14
CA ARG A 31 -7.21 -14.04 -12.36
C ARG A 31 -7.39 -13.77 -13.86
N PRO A 32 -8.46 -14.24 -14.52
CA PRO A 32 -8.68 -13.95 -15.94
C PRO A 32 -8.81 -12.45 -16.21
N ALA A 33 -8.28 -11.97 -17.35
CA ALA A 33 -8.34 -10.55 -17.72
C ALA A 33 -9.78 -10.04 -17.86
N ASP A 34 -10.70 -10.89 -18.33
CA ASP A 34 -12.10 -10.54 -18.54
C ASP A 34 -12.83 -10.21 -17.22
N GLU A 35 -12.53 -10.92 -16.13
CA GLU A 35 -13.09 -10.65 -14.81
C GLU A 35 -12.61 -9.30 -14.27
N ARG A 36 -11.32 -8.99 -14.42
CA ARG A 36 -10.75 -7.71 -13.95
C ARG A 36 -11.35 -6.51 -14.69
N ILE A 37 -11.66 -6.64 -15.98
CA ILE A 37 -12.32 -5.58 -16.74
C ILE A 37 -13.73 -5.30 -16.18
N VAL A 38 -14.47 -6.34 -15.80
CA VAL A 38 -15.79 -6.18 -15.18
C VAL A 38 -15.66 -5.53 -13.80
N ASP A 39 -14.72 -5.99 -12.97
CA ASP A 39 -14.44 -5.39 -11.66
C ASP A 39 -14.05 -3.91 -11.79
N PHE A 40 -13.23 -3.58 -12.79
CA PHE A 40 -12.85 -2.20 -13.09
C PHE A 40 -14.05 -1.31 -13.38
N GLN A 41 -14.97 -1.78 -14.24
CA GLN A 41 -16.18 -1.04 -14.59
C GLN A 41 -17.07 -0.81 -13.37
N GLN A 42 -17.20 -1.83 -12.50
CA GLN A 42 -17.96 -1.72 -11.26
C GLN A 42 -17.32 -0.70 -10.29
N LEU A 43 -15.99 -0.68 -10.17
CA LEU A 43 -15.27 0.27 -9.31
C LEU A 43 -15.36 1.70 -9.84
N VAL A 44 -15.20 1.89 -11.16
CA VAL A 44 -15.38 3.19 -11.81
C VAL A 44 -16.78 3.74 -11.57
N ALA A 45 -17.81 2.89 -11.67
CA ALA A 45 -19.18 3.27 -11.36
C ALA A 45 -19.38 3.58 -9.87
N ARG A 46 -18.86 2.72 -8.97
CA ARG A 46 -19.01 2.86 -7.51
C ARG A 46 -18.38 4.15 -6.98
N TYR A 47 -17.21 4.53 -7.51
CA TYR A 47 -16.48 5.72 -7.07
C TYR A 47 -16.71 6.94 -7.97
N GLU A 48 -17.69 6.86 -8.88
CA GLU A 48 -18.05 7.94 -9.81
C GLU A 48 -16.84 8.51 -10.57
N ILE A 49 -15.88 7.63 -10.92
CA ILE A 49 -14.65 8.04 -11.59
C ILE A 49 -15.01 8.47 -13.00
N ASN A 50 -14.69 9.71 -13.34
CA ASN A 50 -14.89 10.24 -14.67
C ASN A 50 -14.19 9.35 -15.73
N HIS A 51 -14.88 9.09 -16.84
CA HIS A 51 -14.40 8.20 -17.91
C HIS A 51 -12.99 8.55 -18.44
N THR A 52 -12.68 9.84 -18.58
CA THR A 52 -11.35 10.30 -19.02
C THR A 52 -10.28 9.92 -18.00
N PHE A 53 -10.58 10.01 -16.70
CA PHE A 53 -9.67 9.55 -15.64
C PHE A 53 -9.57 8.03 -15.60
N ALA A 54 -10.69 7.31 -15.71
CA ALA A 54 -10.70 5.85 -15.77
C ALA A 54 -9.81 5.31 -16.91
N THR A 55 -9.88 5.94 -18.09
CA THR A 55 -9.02 5.57 -19.22
C THR A 55 -7.53 5.76 -18.90
N LYS A 56 -7.18 6.83 -18.17
CA LYS A 56 -5.79 7.08 -17.76
C LYS A 56 -5.31 6.10 -16.70
N LEU A 57 -6.18 5.66 -15.78
CA LEU A 57 -5.81 4.70 -14.74
C LEU A 57 -5.32 3.36 -15.29
N ARG A 58 -5.77 2.97 -16.50
CA ARG A 58 -5.29 1.76 -17.18
C ARG A 58 -3.78 1.75 -17.45
N VAL A 59 -3.11 2.90 -17.40
CA VAL A 59 -1.64 2.96 -17.50
C VAL A 59 -0.94 2.18 -16.38
N LEU A 60 -1.64 1.91 -15.28
CA LEU A 60 -1.13 1.13 -14.15
C LEU A 60 -1.18 -0.38 -14.41
N GLU A 61 -1.80 -0.85 -15.50
CA GLU A 61 -1.79 -2.28 -15.87
C GLU A 61 -0.35 -2.78 -16.08
N GLY A 62 0.00 -3.88 -15.41
CA GLY A 62 1.33 -4.52 -15.53
C GLY A 62 2.42 -3.88 -14.68
N TYR A 63 2.07 -2.98 -13.76
CA TYR A 63 2.97 -2.51 -12.70
C TYR A 63 2.63 -3.19 -11.38
N GLU A 64 3.66 -3.48 -10.60
CA GLU A 64 3.53 -3.85 -9.19
C GLU A 64 3.13 -2.60 -8.38
N ILE A 65 2.06 -2.71 -7.59
CA ILE A 65 1.55 -1.58 -6.82
C ILE A 65 1.90 -1.74 -5.34
N VAL A 66 2.70 -0.79 -4.83
CA VAL A 66 3.13 -0.76 -3.43
C VAL A 66 2.55 0.46 -2.71
N PHE A 67 1.97 0.23 -1.53
CA PHE A 67 1.45 1.24 -0.63
C PHE A 67 2.41 1.42 0.55
N ILE A 68 2.75 2.65 0.88
CA ILE A 68 3.51 3.00 2.08
C ILE A 68 2.60 3.83 2.98
N CYS A 69 2.22 3.24 4.12
CA CYS A 69 1.23 3.78 5.05
C CYS A 69 1.92 4.33 6.30
N ASP A 70 1.69 5.61 6.59
CA ASP A 70 2.08 6.20 7.88
C ASP A 70 1.17 5.64 8.98
N ASP A 71 1.77 4.91 9.91
CA ASP A 71 1.12 4.41 11.12
C ASP A 71 1.76 4.98 12.39
N SER A 72 2.33 6.18 12.31
CA SER A 72 2.88 6.90 13.45
C SER A 72 1.79 7.31 14.47
N GLY A 73 2.19 7.54 15.71
CA GLY A 73 1.26 7.96 16.77
C GLY A 73 0.49 9.25 16.45
N SER A 74 1.04 10.12 15.58
CA SER A 74 0.41 11.35 15.11
C SER A 74 -0.87 11.10 14.29
N MET A 75 -1.02 9.90 13.73
CA MET A 75 -2.21 9.52 12.97
C MET A 75 -3.45 9.32 13.83
N ASN A 76 -3.31 9.28 15.17
CA ASN A 76 -4.45 9.35 16.09
C ASN A 76 -5.07 10.75 16.20
N THR A 77 -4.51 11.76 15.53
CA THR A 77 -5.04 13.13 15.55
C THR A 77 -6.46 13.18 14.98
N PRO A 78 -7.45 13.71 15.71
CA PRO A 78 -8.79 13.92 15.21
C PRO A 78 -8.84 14.88 14.00
N LEU A 79 -9.76 14.62 13.08
CA LEU A 79 -10.11 15.48 11.97
C LEU A 79 -11.29 16.39 12.38
N GLY A 80 -11.11 17.70 12.27
CA GLY A 80 -12.15 18.72 12.49
C GLY A 80 -12.48 19.05 13.95
N ASP A 81 -13.22 20.15 14.12
CA ASP A 81 -13.83 20.54 15.38
C ASP A 81 -15.19 19.85 15.53
N LEU A 82 -15.46 19.28 16.71
CA LEU A 82 -16.70 18.55 16.99
C LEU A 82 -17.94 19.44 16.82
N SER A 83 -18.94 18.95 16.09
CA SER A 83 -20.30 19.52 16.05
C SER A 83 -21.22 19.04 17.17
N GLY A 84 -20.91 17.91 17.85
CA GLY A 84 -21.74 17.40 18.93
C GLY A 84 -21.04 16.47 19.95
N PRO A 85 -21.61 16.29 21.15
CA PRO A 85 -21.03 15.50 22.25
C PRO A 85 -21.01 13.98 22.03
N HIS A 86 -21.67 13.49 20.97
CA HIS A 86 -21.74 12.05 20.63
C HIS A 86 -21.12 11.72 19.27
N ASP A 87 -20.55 12.69 18.57
CA ASP A 87 -19.93 12.45 17.26
C ASP A 87 -18.62 11.67 17.45
N LYS A 88 -18.50 10.53 16.77
CA LYS A 88 -17.24 9.77 16.73
C LYS A 88 -16.21 10.61 15.97
N LYS A 89 -15.17 11.04 16.68
CA LYS A 89 -14.01 11.73 16.06
C LYS A 89 -13.38 10.78 15.04
N LEU A 90 -13.47 11.11 13.76
CA LEU A 90 -12.63 10.48 12.75
C LEU A 90 -11.20 10.94 12.99
N SER A 91 -10.26 10.00 13.08
CA SER A 91 -8.83 10.31 13.13
C SER A 91 -8.23 10.31 11.73
N ARG A 92 -7.03 10.88 11.57
CA ARG A 92 -6.24 10.73 10.32
C ARG A 92 -6.02 9.25 9.96
N TRP A 93 -5.92 8.39 10.96
CA TRP A 93 -5.87 6.94 10.78
C TRP A 93 -7.15 6.38 10.17
N ASP A 94 -8.32 6.85 10.59
CA ASP A 94 -9.59 6.39 10.03
C ASP A 94 -9.77 6.85 8.58
N GLU A 95 -9.32 8.06 8.25
CA GLU A 95 -9.25 8.52 6.86
C GLU A 95 -8.28 7.67 6.04
N LEU A 96 -7.07 7.40 6.54
CA LEU A 96 -6.11 6.53 5.85
C LEU A 96 -6.68 5.14 5.57
N LYS A 97 -7.35 4.51 6.55
CA LYS A 97 -8.01 3.21 6.36
C LYS A 97 -8.96 3.25 5.17
N GLN A 98 -9.85 4.26 5.14
CA GLN A 98 -10.83 4.40 4.08
C GLN A 98 -10.15 4.61 2.73
N THR A 99 -9.14 5.48 2.66
CA THR A 99 -8.40 5.73 1.42
C THR A 99 -7.71 4.46 0.93
N VAL A 100 -6.95 3.77 1.80
CA VAL A 100 -6.20 2.56 1.44
C VAL A 100 -7.15 1.45 0.97
N SER A 101 -8.28 1.23 1.65
CA SER A 101 -9.30 0.28 1.21
C SER A 101 -9.76 0.56 -0.23
N ILE A 102 -10.06 1.83 -0.55
CA ILE A 102 -10.49 2.22 -1.90
C ILE A 102 -9.40 1.96 -2.94
N VAL A 103 -8.17 2.39 -2.67
CA VAL A 103 -7.09 2.29 -3.64
C VAL A 103 -6.59 0.85 -3.81
N VAL A 104 -6.71 -0.01 -2.80
CA VAL A 104 -6.39 -1.45 -2.91
C VAL A 104 -7.39 -2.17 -3.79
N ASP A 105 -8.68 -1.91 -3.63
CA ASP A 105 -9.71 -2.50 -4.51
C ASP A 105 -9.51 -2.04 -5.96
N LEU A 106 -9.06 -0.79 -6.16
CA LEU A 106 -8.70 -0.29 -7.48
C LEU A 106 -7.42 -0.95 -8.02
N ALA A 107 -6.38 -1.08 -7.18
CA ALA A 107 -5.10 -1.64 -7.58
C ALA A 107 -5.17 -3.11 -7.98
N SER A 108 -6.00 -3.91 -7.31
CA SER A 108 -6.16 -5.35 -7.59
C SER A 108 -6.77 -5.67 -8.96
N VAL A 109 -7.34 -4.67 -9.63
CA VAL A 109 -7.75 -4.78 -11.03
C VAL A 109 -6.55 -4.72 -11.98
N PHE A 110 -5.55 -3.90 -11.65
CA PHE A 110 -4.39 -3.62 -12.50
C PHE A 110 -3.24 -4.58 -12.24
N ASP A 111 -3.10 -5.02 -10.99
CA ASP A 111 -2.09 -5.94 -10.50
C ASP A 111 -2.76 -7.28 -10.13
N PRO A 112 -2.59 -8.35 -10.96
CA PRO A 112 -3.19 -9.65 -10.71
C PRO A 112 -2.75 -10.31 -9.39
N ASP A 113 -1.54 -9.99 -8.94
CA ASP A 113 -0.98 -10.54 -7.70
C ASP A 113 -1.36 -9.69 -6.48
N GLY A 114 -1.99 -8.54 -6.70
CA GLY A 114 -2.45 -7.62 -5.67
C GLY A 114 -1.34 -6.72 -5.17
N GLY A 115 -1.71 -5.69 -4.40
CA GLY A 115 -0.74 -4.72 -3.93
C GLY A 115 -0.08 -5.11 -2.61
N ASP A 116 1.14 -4.62 -2.41
CA ASP A 116 1.88 -4.76 -1.16
C ASP A 116 1.71 -3.55 -0.26
N ILE A 117 1.51 -3.75 1.03
CA ILE A 117 1.31 -2.68 2.00
C ILE A 117 2.44 -2.70 3.02
N TYR A 118 3.23 -1.65 2.99
CA TYR A 118 4.25 -1.35 3.98
C TYR A 118 3.71 -0.35 4.98
N PHE A 119 4.06 -0.54 6.24
CA PHE A 119 3.83 0.41 7.31
C PHE A 119 5.17 0.91 7.84
N LEU A 120 5.20 2.11 8.42
CA LEU A 120 6.44 2.67 8.96
C LEU A 120 6.91 1.97 10.24
N ASN A 121 5.98 1.48 11.07
CA ASN A 121 6.26 0.99 12.41
C ASN A 121 5.86 -0.48 12.65
N ARG A 122 5.52 -1.24 11.59
CA ARG A 122 5.17 -2.67 11.68
C ARG A 122 5.49 -3.43 10.39
N GLU A 123 5.38 -4.75 10.45
CA GLU A 123 5.62 -5.64 9.32
C GLU A 123 4.67 -5.38 8.14
N PRO A 124 5.16 -5.54 6.89
CA PRO A 124 4.35 -5.39 5.69
C PRO A 124 3.34 -6.54 5.52
N VAL A 125 2.33 -6.27 4.69
CA VAL A 125 1.33 -7.24 4.25
C VAL A 125 1.38 -7.34 2.73
N PHE A 126 1.63 -8.53 2.21
CA PHE A 126 1.86 -8.75 0.78
C PHE A 126 0.63 -9.29 0.05
N HIS A 127 0.57 -9.05 -1.27
CA HIS A 127 -0.42 -9.62 -2.17
C HIS A 127 -1.88 -9.38 -1.76
N VAL A 128 -2.17 -8.14 -1.32
CA VAL A 128 -3.52 -7.71 -0.91
C VAL A 128 -4.36 -7.43 -2.15
N ARG A 129 -5.49 -8.13 -2.26
CA ARG A 129 -6.33 -8.17 -3.47
C ARG A 129 -7.73 -7.60 -3.26
N ASN A 130 -8.12 -7.39 -2.02
CA ASN A 130 -9.32 -6.66 -1.69
C ASN A 130 -9.19 -5.99 -0.31
N SER A 131 -9.99 -4.97 -0.11
CA SER A 131 -10.02 -4.17 1.11
C SER A 131 -10.48 -4.93 2.35
N GLU A 132 -11.21 -6.04 2.21
CA GLU A 132 -11.64 -6.86 3.36
C GLU A 132 -10.44 -7.50 4.07
N GLN A 133 -9.38 -7.85 3.34
CA GLN A 133 -8.13 -8.35 3.91
C GLN A 133 -7.45 -7.34 4.84
N LEU A 134 -7.80 -6.05 4.75
CA LEU A 134 -7.21 -4.98 5.55
C LEU A 134 -7.95 -4.73 6.87
N VAL A 135 -9.16 -5.26 7.04
CA VAL A 135 -9.92 -5.12 8.28
C VAL A 135 -9.12 -5.59 9.50
N PRO A 136 -8.51 -6.79 9.53
CA PRO A 136 -7.68 -7.20 10.66
C PRO A 136 -6.37 -6.40 10.77
N VAL A 137 -5.80 -5.97 9.64
CA VAL A 137 -4.53 -5.20 9.60
C VAL A 137 -4.71 -3.84 10.27
N PHE A 138 -5.81 -3.16 9.97
CA PHE A 138 -6.15 -1.84 10.51
C PHE A 138 -6.80 -1.86 11.89
N ALA A 139 -7.07 -3.05 12.44
CA ALA A 139 -7.55 -3.20 13.83
C ALA A 139 -6.48 -2.78 14.85
N VAL A 140 -5.20 -2.87 14.49
CA VAL A 140 -4.09 -2.41 15.32
C VAL A 140 -3.91 -0.89 15.12
N PRO A 141 -4.06 -0.06 16.17
CA PRO A 141 -3.96 1.40 16.07
C PRO A 141 -2.54 1.85 15.67
N PRO A 142 -2.38 3.08 15.16
CA PRO A 142 -1.08 3.61 14.76
C PRO A 142 -0.32 4.06 16.01
N SER A 143 0.98 3.81 16.03
CA SER A 143 1.88 4.14 17.12
C SER A 143 3.31 4.22 16.61
N GLY A 144 4.17 4.94 17.34
CA GLY A 144 5.57 5.08 16.98
C GLY A 144 5.89 6.36 16.20
N PRO A 145 7.17 6.53 15.81
CA PRO A 145 7.66 7.69 15.08
C PRO A 145 7.20 7.72 13.60
N THR A 146 7.61 8.76 12.87
CA THR A 146 7.43 8.89 11.41
C THR A 146 8.81 8.83 10.71
N PRO A 147 9.47 7.66 10.66
CA PRO A 147 10.77 7.53 10.02
C PRO A 147 10.60 7.57 8.49
N ILE A 148 10.88 8.73 7.87
CA ILE A 148 10.84 8.89 6.40
C ILE A 148 12.19 8.46 5.76
N VAL A 149 13.23 8.32 6.58
CA VAL A 149 14.55 7.86 6.17
C VAL A 149 15.02 6.76 7.13
N SER A 150 15.81 5.81 6.61
CA SER A 150 16.54 4.88 7.45
C SER A 150 17.47 5.67 8.38
N VAL A 151 17.26 5.55 9.68
CA VAL A 151 18.23 5.96 10.69
C VAL A 151 19.13 4.75 10.93
N PHE A 152 20.27 4.75 10.25
CA PHE A 152 21.36 3.81 10.48
C PHE A 152 21.95 3.95 11.89
#